data_AF-D4C7T5-F1
#
_entry.id   AF-D4C7T5-F1
#
_cell.length_a   1.000
_cell.length_b   1.000
_cell.length_c   1.000
_cell.angle_alpha   90.00
_cell.angle_beta   90.00
_cell.angle_gamma   90.00
#
_symmetry.space_group_name_H-M   'P 1'
#
loop_
_entity.id
_entity.type
_entity.pdbx_description
1 polymer ?
#
loop_
_entity_poly.entity_id
_entity_poly.type
_entity_poly.pdbx_seq_one_letter_code
_entity_poly.pdbx_strand_id
1 'polypeptide(L)'
;MIYSHEVEKMCPVAQGVCHGAAPIPEEAKWVQAKEIKDISGLTHGVGWCAPQQGACKLTLNVKDGVIQEALVETLGCSGMTHSAAMAAEILPGRTILEALNTDLVCDAINTAMRELFLQIVYGRTQSAFSEEGLPIGAGLEDLGKGLRSQVGTMYGTLKKGPRYLEMAEGYVTGIALDAEDQIIGYQYVNLGKMTDFIKKGDDPTTAYEKAKGQYGRVADAVKIIDPREE
;
A
#
# COMPACT_ATOMS: atom_id res chain seq x y z
N MET A 1 13.53 -19.45 36.33
CA MET A 1 12.49 -18.51 36.79
C MET A 1 12.58 -18.46 38.31
N ILE A 2 12.51 -17.29 38.93
CA ILE A 2 12.58 -17.14 40.40
C ILE A 2 11.17 -16.75 40.85
N TYR A 3 10.59 -17.50 41.78
CA TYR A 3 9.27 -17.21 42.35
C TYR A 3 9.42 -16.32 43.58
N SER A 4 8.41 -15.49 43.86
CA SER A 4 8.39 -14.72 45.10
C SER A 4 8.10 -15.64 46.29
N HIS A 5 8.55 -15.23 47.49
CA HIS A 5 8.31 -15.96 48.76
C HIS A 5 6.84 -16.32 48.99
N GLU A 6 5.92 -15.45 48.57
CA GLU A 6 4.49 -15.69 48.72
C GLU A 6 3.98 -16.77 47.76
N VAL A 7 4.51 -16.84 46.53
CA VAL A 7 4.13 -17.89 45.55
C VAL A 7 4.69 -19.25 45.96
N GLU A 8 5.90 -19.30 46.52
CA GLU A 8 6.51 -20.57 47.00
C GLU A 8 5.70 -21.27 48.09
N LYS A 9 4.94 -20.52 48.90
CA LYS A 9 4.08 -21.07 49.96
C LYS A 9 2.71 -21.53 49.47
N MET A 10 2.34 -21.22 48.22
CA MET A 10 1.02 -21.57 47.70
C MET A 10 0.96 -23.05 47.30
N CYS A 11 -0.20 -23.67 47.50
CA CYS A 11 -0.47 -25.02 47.00
C CYS A 11 -0.54 -25.00 45.45
N PRO A 12 0.14 -25.90 44.73
CA PRO A 12 0.02 -26.01 43.28
C PRO A 12 -1.42 -26.34 42.83
N VAL A 13 -1.92 -25.61 41.82
CA VAL A 13 -3.21 -25.88 41.17
C VAL A 13 -2.95 -26.37 39.75
N ALA A 14 -3.45 -27.57 39.41
CA ALA A 14 -3.26 -28.15 38.08
C ALA A 14 -4.23 -27.56 37.05
N GLN A 15 -3.74 -27.34 35.83
CA GLN A 15 -4.57 -26.89 34.70
C GLN A 15 -5.30 -28.08 34.06
N GLY A 16 -6.63 -28.06 34.10
CA GLY A 16 -7.47 -29.11 33.48
C GLY A 16 -7.83 -28.89 32.00
N VAL A 17 -7.62 -27.67 31.48
CA VAL A 17 -7.97 -27.28 30.10
C VAL A 17 -6.81 -26.54 29.44
N CYS A 18 -5.98 -27.26 28.69
CA CYS A 18 -4.85 -26.68 27.96
C CYS A 18 -4.87 -27.15 26.49
N HIS A 19 -5.47 -26.34 25.61
CA HIS A 19 -5.59 -26.65 24.18
C HIS A 19 -4.59 -25.86 23.30
N GLY A 20 -3.63 -25.16 23.92
CA GLY A 20 -2.68 -24.30 23.22
C GLY A 20 -3.32 -23.02 22.70
N ALA A 21 -2.65 -22.37 21.72
CA ALA A 21 -3.19 -21.20 21.03
C ALA A 21 -4.33 -21.61 20.09
N ALA A 22 -5.31 -20.71 19.91
CA ALA A 22 -6.29 -20.87 18.85
C ALA A 22 -5.57 -20.85 17.49
N PRO A 23 -5.86 -21.77 16.57
CA PRO A 23 -5.22 -21.77 15.27
C PRO A 23 -5.69 -20.57 14.44
N ILE A 24 -4.77 -19.97 13.70
CA ILE A 24 -5.03 -18.91 12.73
C ILE A 24 -4.96 -19.47 11.30
N PRO A 25 -5.74 -18.92 10.35
CA PRO A 25 -5.61 -19.29 8.95
C PRO A 25 -4.40 -18.61 8.32
N GLU A 26 -3.55 -19.38 7.65
CA GLU A 26 -2.47 -18.85 6.81
C GLU A 26 -2.07 -19.88 5.76
N GLU A 27 -1.79 -19.43 4.53
CA GLU A 27 -1.29 -20.27 3.43
C GLU A 27 -2.05 -21.61 3.24
N ALA A 28 -3.38 -21.57 3.30
CA ALA A 28 -4.30 -22.70 3.24
C ALA A 28 -4.18 -23.72 4.39
N LYS A 29 -3.58 -23.32 5.53
CA LYS A 29 -3.41 -24.12 6.75
C LYS A 29 -4.06 -23.44 7.95
N TRP A 30 -4.29 -24.24 8.99
CA TRP A 30 -4.67 -23.78 10.33
C TRP A 30 -3.48 -23.96 11.27
N VAL A 31 -2.79 -22.88 11.59
CA VAL A 31 -1.51 -22.91 12.31
C VAL A 31 -1.71 -22.41 13.74
N GLN A 32 -1.26 -23.17 14.72
CA GLN A 32 -1.19 -22.71 16.11
C GLN A 32 0.09 -21.89 16.31
N ALA A 33 0.04 -20.62 15.93
CA ALA A 33 1.20 -19.74 16.02
C ALA A 33 1.67 -19.53 17.46
N LYS A 34 2.92 -19.89 17.75
CA LYS A 34 3.58 -19.75 19.06
C LYS A 34 4.94 -19.07 18.94
N GLU A 35 5.65 -19.37 17.87
CA GLU A 35 6.96 -18.84 17.53
C GLU A 35 6.85 -17.89 16.34
N ILE A 36 7.82 -16.98 16.20
CA ILE A 36 7.88 -16.02 15.08
C ILE A 36 7.81 -16.73 13.73
N LYS A 37 8.48 -17.89 13.62
CA LYS A 37 8.52 -18.69 12.39
C LYS A 37 7.18 -19.28 11.98
N ASP A 38 6.21 -19.33 12.89
CA ASP A 38 4.88 -19.85 12.62
C ASP A 38 3.97 -18.82 11.93
N ILE A 39 4.50 -17.66 11.52
CA ILE A 39 3.74 -16.60 10.87
C ILE A 39 4.19 -16.44 9.43
N SER A 40 3.29 -16.69 8.49
CA SER A 40 3.53 -16.48 7.06
C SER A 40 2.33 -15.81 6.38
N GLY A 41 2.62 -15.06 5.32
CA GLY A 41 1.62 -14.54 4.41
C GLY A 41 1.94 -13.17 3.86
N LEU A 42 1.20 -12.81 2.81
CA LEU A 42 1.20 -11.49 2.21
C LEU A 42 0.01 -10.71 2.75
N THR A 43 0.29 -9.56 3.36
CA THR A 43 -0.76 -8.68 3.89
C THR A 43 -0.31 -7.23 3.90
N HIS A 44 -1.23 -6.34 4.25
CA HIS A 44 -1.03 -4.90 4.21
C HIS A 44 -1.53 -4.24 5.49
N GLY A 45 -0.88 -3.13 5.85
CA GLY A 45 -1.35 -2.20 6.86
C GLY A 45 -1.40 -0.79 6.29
N VAL A 46 -2.38 -0.01 6.74
CA VAL A 46 -2.48 1.40 6.40
C VAL A 46 -2.28 2.22 7.66
N GLY A 47 -1.37 3.18 7.59
CA GLY A 47 -1.12 4.12 8.68
C GLY A 47 -1.09 5.56 8.18
N TRP A 48 -1.05 6.48 9.14
CA TRP A 48 -1.09 7.92 8.88
C TRP A 48 -0.19 8.65 9.87
N CYS A 49 0.34 9.81 9.48
CA CYS A 49 1.05 10.69 10.40
C CYS A 49 0.07 11.61 11.11
N ALA A 50 0.27 11.97 12.38
CA ALA A 50 -0.57 13.00 13.02
C ALA A 50 -0.38 14.37 12.35
N PRO A 51 -1.44 15.18 12.09
CA PRO A 51 -2.88 14.94 12.32
C PRO A 51 -3.61 14.39 11.07
N GLN A 52 -3.23 13.20 10.61
CA GLN A 52 -3.71 12.52 9.39
C GLN A 52 -3.44 13.27 8.08
N GLN A 53 -2.35 14.04 8.01
CA GLN A 53 -2.00 14.81 6.79
C GLN A 53 -1.38 13.96 5.68
N GLY A 54 -0.91 12.78 6.00
CA GLY A 54 -0.39 11.83 5.04
C GLY A 54 -0.61 10.41 5.51
N ALA A 55 -0.53 9.48 4.56
CA ALA A 55 -0.81 8.07 4.76
C ALA A 55 0.26 7.19 4.11
N CYS A 56 0.44 5.99 4.67
CA CYS A 56 1.28 4.95 4.13
C CYS A 56 0.46 3.67 4.03
N LYS A 57 0.48 3.01 2.87
CA LYS A 57 0.11 1.61 2.73
C LYS A 57 1.40 0.80 2.69
N LEU A 58 1.64 0.01 3.73
CA LEU A 58 2.74 -0.93 3.82
C LEU A 58 2.24 -2.32 3.43
N THR A 59 2.94 -2.99 2.54
CA THR A 59 2.67 -4.36 2.10
C THR A 59 3.88 -5.21 2.42
N LEU A 60 3.71 -6.31 3.14
CA LEU A 60 4.79 -7.25 3.44
C LEU A 60 4.42 -8.65 2.95
N ASN A 61 5.38 -9.33 2.33
CA ASN A 61 5.32 -10.76 2.08
C ASN A 61 6.25 -11.46 3.08
N VAL A 62 5.67 -12.20 4.02
CA VAL A 62 6.39 -12.85 5.12
C VAL A 62 6.40 -14.36 4.91
N LYS A 63 7.56 -14.97 5.07
CA LYS A 63 7.77 -16.43 5.01
C LYS A 63 8.56 -16.87 6.22
N ASP A 64 8.06 -17.86 6.94
CA ASP A 64 8.66 -18.38 8.17
C ASP A 64 9.02 -17.26 9.17
N GLY A 65 8.12 -16.28 9.33
CA GLY A 65 8.30 -15.14 10.22
C GLY A 65 9.22 -14.03 9.71
N VAL A 66 9.89 -14.23 8.58
CA VAL A 66 10.86 -13.31 7.97
C VAL A 66 10.24 -12.57 6.79
N ILE A 67 10.40 -11.25 6.77
CA ILE A 67 9.97 -10.38 5.69
C ILE A 67 10.84 -10.65 4.46
N GLN A 68 10.25 -11.21 3.42
CA GLN A 68 10.90 -11.43 2.13
C GLN A 68 10.79 -10.18 1.26
N GLU A 69 9.67 -9.46 1.36
CA GLU A 69 9.39 -8.30 0.51
C GLU A 69 8.68 -7.21 1.30
N ALA A 70 8.99 -5.96 0.94
CA ALA A 70 8.30 -4.78 1.45
C ALA A 70 7.98 -3.82 0.30
N LEU A 71 6.70 -3.54 0.08
CA LEU A 71 6.24 -2.45 -0.78
C LEU A 71 5.67 -1.34 0.12
N VAL A 72 6.24 -0.13 0.00
CA VAL A 72 5.88 1.03 0.82
C VAL A 72 5.31 2.12 -0.08
N GLU A 73 4.01 2.36 0.01
CA GLU A 73 3.31 3.35 -0.81
C GLU A 73 2.89 4.53 0.07
N THR A 74 3.33 5.75 -0.25
CA THR A 74 3.09 6.93 0.61
C THR A 74 2.38 8.05 -0.11
N LEU A 75 1.47 8.72 0.60
CA LEU A 75 0.76 9.92 0.21
C LEU A 75 1.05 11.00 1.27
N GLY A 76 1.85 12.00 0.95
CA GLY A 76 2.22 13.02 1.94
C GLY A 76 3.39 13.89 1.51
N CYS A 77 4.13 14.43 2.50
CA CYS A 77 5.27 15.29 2.26
C CYS A 77 6.46 14.52 1.65
N SER A 78 7.41 15.24 1.04
CA SER A 78 8.64 14.65 0.49
C SER A 78 9.49 13.93 1.55
N GLY A 79 9.45 14.38 2.81
CA GLY A 79 10.10 13.66 3.91
C GLY A 79 9.54 12.24 4.11
N MET A 80 8.24 12.05 3.88
CA MET A 80 7.60 10.75 3.94
C MET A 80 8.12 9.83 2.82
N THR A 81 8.29 10.35 1.60
CA THR A 81 8.81 9.54 0.48
C THR A 81 10.27 9.13 0.70
N HIS A 82 11.09 9.96 1.34
CA HIS A 82 12.45 9.57 1.73
C HIS A 82 12.45 8.51 2.85
N SER A 83 11.53 8.63 3.81
CA SER A 83 11.35 7.62 4.87
C SER A 83 10.90 6.28 4.29
N ALA A 84 10.04 6.29 3.26
CA ALA A 84 9.61 5.09 2.56
C ALA A 84 10.77 4.36 1.88
N ALA A 85 11.69 5.11 1.25
CA ALA A 85 12.91 4.52 0.67
C ALA A 85 13.76 3.82 1.74
N MET A 86 13.97 4.46 2.90
CA MET A 86 14.69 3.86 4.01
C MET A 86 13.97 2.62 4.57
N ALA A 87 12.65 2.67 4.73
CA ALA A 87 11.88 1.52 5.21
C ALA A 87 11.97 0.32 4.26
N ALA A 88 11.95 0.56 2.94
CA ALA A 88 12.12 -0.50 1.94
C ALA A 88 13.51 -1.16 1.98
N GLU A 89 14.54 -0.45 2.42
CA GLU A 89 15.88 -1.02 2.67
C GLU A 89 15.96 -1.78 3.99
N ILE A 90 15.29 -1.29 5.03
CA ILE A 90 15.40 -1.79 6.40
C ILE A 90 14.60 -3.07 6.64
N LEU A 91 13.41 -3.18 6.05
CA LEU A 91 12.43 -4.21 6.40
C LEU A 91 12.76 -5.61 5.88
N PRO A 92 13.19 -5.82 4.62
CA PRO A 92 13.52 -7.16 4.14
C PRO A 92 14.62 -7.83 4.97
N GLY A 93 14.45 -9.12 5.24
CA GLY A 93 15.36 -9.92 6.07
C GLY A 93 15.12 -9.80 7.58
N ARG A 94 14.30 -8.85 8.04
CA ARG A 94 13.87 -8.79 9.45
C ARG A 94 12.71 -9.75 9.71
N THR A 95 12.63 -10.22 10.94
CA THR A 95 11.40 -10.81 11.44
C THR A 95 10.29 -9.77 11.61
N ILE A 96 9.04 -10.21 11.63
CA ILE A 96 7.90 -9.31 11.92
C ILE A 96 8.02 -8.60 13.27
N LEU A 97 8.65 -9.24 14.26
CA LEU A 97 8.85 -8.66 15.59
C LEU A 97 9.99 -7.63 15.59
N GLU A 98 11.08 -7.88 14.88
CA GLU A 98 12.12 -6.88 14.66
C GLU A 98 11.58 -5.67 13.93
N ALA A 99 10.79 -5.87 12.86
CA ALA A 99 10.16 -4.79 12.11
C ALA A 99 9.24 -3.93 12.99
N LEU A 100 8.42 -4.54 13.85
CA LEU A 100 7.56 -3.82 14.80
C LEU A 100 8.36 -2.97 15.80
N ASN A 101 9.58 -3.39 16.14
CA ASN A 101 10.48 -2.69 17.07
C ASN A 101 11.54 -1.83 16.37
N THR A 102 11.41 -1.60 15.06
CA THR A 102 12.32 -0.76 14.29
C THR A 102 11.70 0.61 14.06
N ASP A 103 12.48 1.67 14.25
CA ASP A 103 12.04 3.01 13.87
C ASP A 103 12.11 3.17 12.35
N LEU A 104 10.94 3.35 11.72
CA LEU A 104 10.80 3.56 10.28
C LEU A 104 10.74 5.04 9.89
N VAL A 105 11.16 5.94 10.79
CA VAL A 105 11.32 7.41 10.65
C VAL A 105 10.01 8.17 10.49
N CYS A 106 9.10 7.68 9.66
CA CYS A 106 7.78 8.29 9.46
C CYS A 106 6.73 7.58 10.31
N ASP A 107 6.00 8.37 11.11
CA ASP A 107 4.87 7.92 11.93
C ASP A 107 3.79 7.17 11.11
N ALA A 108 3.56 7.57 9.85
CA ALA A 108 2.63 6.88 8.97
C ALA A 108 3.09 5.43 8.67
N ILE A 109 4.39 5.21 8.49
CA ILE A 109 4.97 3.89 8.21
C ILE A 109 5.00 3.05 9.49
N ASN A 110 5.43 3.64 10.62
CA ASN A 110 5.39 2.98 11.92
C ASN A 110 3.96 2.55 12.30
N THR A 111 2.97 3.41 12.07
CA THR A 111 1.56 3.07 12.26
C THR A 111 1.10 1.98 11.29
N ALA A 112 1.49 2.06 10.01
CA ALA A 112 1.16 1.02 9.03
C ALA A 112 1.74 -0.34 9.43
N MET A 113 2.98 -0.38 9.93
CA MET A 113 3.63 -1.59 10.45
C MET A 113 2.89 -2.16 11.66
N ARG A 114 2.44 -1.32 12.60
CA ARG A 114 1.62 -1.75 13.74
C ARG A 114 0.31 -2.39 13.28
N GLU A 115 -0.43 -1.73 12.38
CA GLU A 115 -1.70 -2.27 11.87
C GLU A 115 -1.49 -3.55 11.06
N LEU A 116 -0.45 -3.60 10.24
CA LEU A 116 -0.05 -4.81 9.50
C LEU A 116 0.27 -5.96 10.45
N PHE A 117 1.03 -5.69 11.50
CA PHE A 117 1.38 -6.68 12.51
C PHE A 117 0.12 -7.28 13.13
N LEU A 118 -0.87 -6.46 13.49
CA LEU A 118 -2.16 -6.96 13.98
C LEU A 118 -2.84 -7.86 12.96
N GLN A 119 -2.86 -7.51 11.66
CA GLN A 119 -3.46 -8.38 10.65
C GLN A 119 -2.75 -9.74 10.58
N ILE A 120 -1.43 -9.74 10.47
CA ILE A 120 -0.68 -10.97 10.20
C ILE A 120 -0.70 -11.94 11.37
N VAL A 121 -0.60 -11.46 12.62
CA VAL A 121 -0.65 -12.35 13.81
C VAL A 121 -2.04 -12.91 14.08
N TYR A 122 -3.10 -12.32 13.49
CA TYR A 122 -4.46 -12.86 13.52
C TYR A 122 -4.80 -13.74 12.30
N GLY A 123 -3.84 -14.04 11.43
CA GLY A 123 -4.06 -14.80 10.19
C GLY A 123 -4.90 -14.05 9.16
N ARG A 124 -4.96 -12.72 9.24
CA ARG A 124 -5.66 -11.89 8.25
C ARG A 124 -4.70 -11.50 7.15
N THR A 125 -4.49 -12.42 6.23
CA THR A 125 -3.61 -12.24 5.08
C THR A 125 -4.38 -12.42 3.78
N GLN A 126 -3.96 -11.70 2.73
CA GLN A 126 -4.51 -11.88 1.38
C GLN A 126 -4.24 -13.31 0.88
N SER A 127 -3.11 -13.88 1.31
CA SER A 127 -2.67 -15.23 0.96
C SER A 127 -3.20 -16.32 1.91
N ALA A 128 -4.14 -16.02 2.83
CA ALA A 128 -4.59 -16.96 3.86
C ALA A 128 -5.13 -18.28 3.30
N PHE A 129 -5.67 -18.25 2.09
CA PHE A 129 -6.24 -19.41 1.40
C PHE A 129 -5.43 -19.84 0.17
N SER A 130 -4.21 -19.33 0.02
CA SER A 130 -3.30 -19.70 -1.06
C SER A 130 -2.33 -20.77 -0.57
N GLU A 131 -2.35 -21.95 -1.17
CA GLU A 131 -1.39 -23.02 -0.84
C GLU A 131 0.05 -22.53 -1.11
N GLU A 132 0.94 -22.68 -0.13
CA GLU A 132 2.32 -22.12 -0.13
C GLU A 132 2.40 -20.57 -0.16
N GLY A 133 1.25 -19.91 0.01
CA GLY A 133 1.10 -18.46 -0.01
C GLY A 133 1.28 -17.85 -1.40
N LEU A 134 1.55 -16.55 -1.44
CA LEU A 134 1.88 -15.85 -2.69
C LEU A 134 3.40 -15.86 -2.95
N PRO A 135 3.83 -15.91 -4.22
CA PRO A 135 5.24 -15.91 -4.57
C PRO A 135 5.90 -14.57 -4.25
N ILE A 136 7.21 -14.60 -4.05
CA ILE A 136 8.04 -13.39 -4.03
C ILE A 136 7.89 -12.70 -5.39
N GLY A 137 7.41 -11.47 -5.38
CA GLY A 137 7.10 -10.63 -6.53
C GLY A 137 5.63 -10.21 -6.55
N ALA A 138 4.74 -10.96 -5.89
CA ALA A 138 3.30 -10.70 -5.92
C ALA A 138 2.94 -9.31 -5.37
N GLY A 139 3.64 -8.86 -4.32
CA GLY A 139 3.42 -7.52 -3.76
C GLY A 139 3.77 -6.40 -4.75
N LEU A 140 4.73 -6.62 -5.64
CA LEU A 140 5.08 -5.68 -6.71
C LEU A 140 4.04 -5.71 -7.84
N GLU A 141 3.53 -6.90 -8.18
CA GLU A 141 2.51 -7.10 -9.22
C GLU A 141 1.17 -6.43 -8.89
N ASP A 142 0.86 -6.22 -7.61
CA ASP A 142 -0.31 -5.46 -7.15
C ASP A 142 -0.35 -4.01 -7.68
N LEU A 143 0.82 -3.44 -8.03
CA LEU A 143 0.90 -2.12 -8.67
C LEU A 143 0.39 -2.14 -10.12
N GLY A 144 0.17 -3.33 -10.70
CA GLY A 144 -0.33 -3.52 -12.05
C GLY A 144 0.66 -3.11 -13.14
N LYS A 145 0.12 -2.84 -14.34
CA LYS A 145 0.95 -2.50 -15.51
C LYS A 145 1.65 -1.17 -15.31
N GLY A 146 2.97 -1.19 -15.42
CA GLY A 146 3.82 -0.01 -15.23
C GLY A 146 4.39 0.12 -13.84
N LEU A 147 4.05 -0.78 -12.90
CA LEU A 147 4.64 -0.87 -11.55
C LEU A 147 4.71 0.49 -10.83
N ARG A 148 3.57 1.19 -10.77
CA ARG A 148 3.43 2.47 -10.07
C ARG A 148 2.20 2.45 -9.19
N SER A 149 2.27 3.11 -8.04
CA SER A 149 1.12 3.32 -7.18
C SER A 149 0.00 4.03 -7.91
N GLN A 150 -1.22 3.58 -7.66
CA GLN A 150 -2.43 4.19 -8.21
C GLN A 150 -2.87 5.33 -7.29
N VAL A 151 -2.73 6.58 -7.75
CA VAL A 151 -3.05 7.78 -6.98
C VAL A 151 -4.01 8.65 -7.77
N GLY A 152 -5.10 9.09 -7.12
CA GLY A 152 -6.03 10.08 -7.66
C GLY A 152 -5.90 11.40 -6.94
N THR A 153 -5.91 12.51 -7.68
CA THR A 153 -5.90 13.86 -7.11
C THR A 153 -6.99 14.70 -7.75
N MET A 154 -8.00 15.08 -6.97
CA MET A 154 -9.09 15.96 -7.37
C MET A 154 -9.07 17.22 -6.50
N TYR A 155 -9.38 18.35 -7.10
CA TYR A 155 -9.63 19.59 -6.39
C TYR A 155 -11.04 20.08 -6.72
N GLY A 156 -11.69 20.82 -5.83
CA GLY A 156 -13.03 21.31 -6.09
C GLY A 156 -13.34 22.53 -5.25
N THR A 157 -14.03 23.48 -5.84
CA THR A 157 -14.52 24.66 -5.13
C THR A 157 -15.97 24.92 -5.47
N LEU A 158 -16.71 25.54 -4.56
CA LEU A 158 -18.11 25.92 -4.82
C LEU A 158 -18.24 26.90 -5.99
N LYS A 159 -17.26 27.80 -6.16
CA LYS A 159 -17.32 28.86 -7.18
C LYS A 159 -16.94 28.36 -8.58
N LYS A 160 -16.06 27.37 -8.69
CA LYS A 160 -15.47 26.93 -9.96
C LYS A 160 -15.68 25.45 -10.28
N GLY A 161 -16.31 24.70 -9.39
CA GLY A 161 -16.58 23.29 -9.58
C GLY A 161 -15.34 22.40 -9.39
N PRO A 162 -15.43 21.12 -9.79
CA PRO A 162 -14.35 20.13 -9.67
C PRO A 162 -13.26 20.29 -10.73
N ARG A 163 -12.07 19.76 -10.41
CA ARG A 163 -10.87 19.66 -11.24
C ARG A 163 -10.23 18.30 -11.01
N TYR A 164 -10.10 17.53 -12.09
CA TYR A 164 -9.36 16.27 -12.10
C TYR A 164 -7.91 16.60 -12.45
N LEU A 165 -6.98 16.31 -11.54
CA LEU A 165 -5.56 16.67 -11.70
C LEU A 165 -4.72 15.43 -12.03
N GLU A 166 -4.99 14.32 -11.34
CA GLU A 166 -4.33 13.04 -11.54
C GLU A 166 -5.39 11.93 -11.39
N MET A 167 -5.39 10.99 -12.33
CA MET A 167 -6.15 9.74 -12.26
C MET A 167 -5.17 8.56 -12.17
N ALA A 168 -5.65 7.36 -11.84
CA ALA A 168 -4.79 6.17 -11.86
C ALA A 168 -4.16 5.93 -13.25
N GLU A 169 -4.84 6.36 -14.31
CA GLU A 169 -4.37 6.32 -15.69
C GLU A 169 -3.25 7.32 -15.99
N GLY A 170 -3.15 8.43 -15.25
CA GLY A 170 -2.09 9.42 -15.35
C GLY A 170 -2.51 10.87 -15.14
N TYR A 171 -1.59 11.77 -15.52
CA TYR A 171 -1.72 13.21 -15.36
C TYR A 171 -2.82 13.72 -16.28
N VAL A 172 -3.85 14.35 -15.71
CA VAL A 172 -4.98 14.88 -16.48
C VAL A 172 -4.53 16.14 -17.21
N THR A 173 -4.62 16.11 -18.54
CA THR A 173 -4.22 17.19 -19.44
C THR A 173 -5.40 18.04 -19.91
N GLY A 174 -6.63 17.54 -19.77
CA GLY A 174 -7.81 18.30 -20.15
C GLY A 174 -9.09 17.69 -19.58
N ILE A 175 -10.06 18.55 -19.24
CA ILE A 175 -11.42 18.15 -18.85
C ILE A 175 -12.38 18.52 -19.97
N ALA A 176 -13.17 17.55 -20.43
CA ALA A 176 -14.21 17.74 -21.44
C ALA A 176 -15.51 18.22 -20.80
N LEU A 177 -16.05 19.32 -21.32
CA LEU A 177 -17.30 19.94 -20.88
C LEU A 177 -18.37 19.87 -21.98
N ASP A 178 -19.62 19.64 -21.59
CA ASP A 178 -20.78 19.81 -22.47
C ASP A 178 -21.28 21.27 -22.50
N ALA A 179 -22.39 21.49 -23.21
CA ALA A 179 -22.99 22.81 -23.40
C ALA A 179 -23.48 23.47 -22.10
N GLU A 180 -23.65 22.68 -21.04
CA GLU A 180 -24.06 23.13 -19.70
C GLU A 180 -22.88 23.21 -18.73
N ASP A 181 -21.63 23.22 -19.23
CA ASP A 181 -20.39 23.23 -18.47
C ASP A 181 -20.22 22.03 -17.50
N GLN A 182 -20.88 20.90 -17.78
CA GLN A 182 -20.76 19.69 -16.98
C GLN A 182 -19.59 18.84 -17.47
N ILE A 183 -18.85 18.24 -16.54
CA ILE A 183 -17.76 17.32 -16.90
C ILE A 183 -18.35 16.04 -17.49
N ILE A 184 -18.00 15.76 -18.75
CA ILE A 184 -18.45 14.57 -19.48
C ILE A 184 -17.31 13.59 -19.80
N GLY A 185 -16.07 13.99 -19.57
CA GLY A 185 -14.87 13.18 -19.79
C GLY A 185 -13.58 13.92 -19.46
N TYR A 186 -12.46 13.27 -19.69
CA TYR A 186 -11.13 13.85 -19.49
C TYR A 186 -10.09 13.22 -20.42
N GLN A 187 -9.01 13.95 -20.65
CA GLN A 187 -7.81 13.52 -21.34
C GLN A 187 -6.67 13.42 -20.34
N TYR A 188 -5.77 12.48 -20.56
CA TYR A 188 -4.63 12.25 -19.68
C TYR A 188 -3.39 11.83 -20.46
N VAL A 189 -2.23 11.96 -19.83
CA VAL A 189 -0.98 11.35 -20.27
C VAL A 189 -0.47 10.39 -19.20
N ASN A 190 -0.20 9.14 -19.60
CA ASN A 190 0.37 8.15 -18.69
C ASN A 190 1.89 8.38 -18.58
N LEU A 191 2.34 8.98 -17.47
CA LEU A 191 3.75 9.34 -17.26
C LEU A 191 4.69 8.14 -17.25
N GLY A 192 4.25 6.98 -16.76
CA GLY A 192 5.03 5.75 -16.78
C GLY A 192 5.31 5.27 -18.21
N LYS A 193 4.25 5.12 -19.01
CA LYS A 193 4.36 4.74 -20.43
C LYS A 193 5.17 5.75 -21.23
N MET A 194 4.92 7.05 -21.03
CA MET A 194 5.68 8.11 -21.70
C MET A 194 7.18 7.97 -21.41
N THR A 195 7.55 7.79 -20.14
CA THR A 195 8.96 7.62 -19.74
C THR A 195 9.56 6.34 -20.34
N ASP A 196 8.81 5.25 -20.39
CA ASP A 196 9.26 3.99 -20.99
C ASP A 196 9.45 4.09 -22.52
N PHE A 197 8.59 4.84 -23.21
CA PHE A 197 8.78 5.13 -24.64
C PHE A 197 10.04 5.96 -24.89
N ILE A 198 10.29 6.99 -24.06
CA ILE A 198 11.52 7.79 -24.14
C ILE A 198 12.76 6.92 -23.90
N LYS A 199 12.75 6.05 -22.88
CA LYS A 199 13.85 5.11 -22.60
C LYS A 199 14.12 4.15 -23.77
N LYS A 200 13.10 3.82 -24.57
CA LYS A 200 13.20 2.97 -25.77
C LYS A 200 13.63 3.74 -27.03
N GLY A 201 13.85 5.05 -26.94
CA GLY A 201 14.40 5.88 -28.01
C GLY A 201 13.41 6.77 -28.74
N ASP A 202 12.13 6.81 -28.33
CA ASP A 202 11.20 7.82 -28.85
C ASP A 202 11.62 9.22 -28.38
N ASP A 203 11.49 10.23 -29.23
CA ASP A 203 11.61 11.62 -28.79
C ASP A 203 10.45 12.01 -27.85
N PRO A 204 10.60 13.06 -27.01
CA PRO A 204 9.59 13.44 -26.04
C PRO A 204 8.19 13.66 -26.61
N THR A 205 8.08 14.22 -27.82
CA THR A 205 6.80 14.51 -28.46
C THR A 205 6.12 13.22 -28.92
N THR A 206 6.84 12.34 -29.60
CA THR A 206 6.33 11.03 -30.01
C THR A 206 5.89 10.19 -28.82
N ALA A 207 6.68 10.17 -27.74
CA ALA A 207 6.35 9.43 -26.52
C ALA A 207 5.09 9.97 -25.83
N TYR A 208 4.93 11.29 -25.77
CA TYR A 208 3.73 11.94 -25.22
C TYR A 208 2.47 11.54 -26.01
N GLU A 209 2.55 11.62 -27.34
CA GLU A 209 1.45 11.25 -28.24
C GLU A 209 1.05 9.79 -28.14
N LYS A 210 2.00 8.87 -27.91
CA LYS A 210 1.71 7.44 -27.68
C LYS A 210 1.15 7.16 -26.28
N ALA A 211 1.47 8.00 -25.31
CA ALA A 211 1.09 7.81 -23.90
C ALA A 211 -0.21 8.52 -23.51
N LYS A 212 -0.76 9.38 -24.37
CA LYS A 212 -2.03 10.05 -24.11
C LYS A 212 -3.22 9.12 -24.29
N GLY A 213 -4.27 9.41 -23.55
CA GLY A 213 -5.55 8.71 -23.63
C GLY A 213 -6.69 9.63 -23.21
N GLN A 214 -7.91 9.10 -23.32
CA GLN A 214 -9.10 9.82 -22.90
C GLN A 214 -10.15 8.85 -22.35
N TYR A 215 -11.04 9.36 -21.51
CA TYR A 215 -12.14 8.61 -20.92
C TYR A 215 -13.42 9.44 -20.90
N GLY A 216 -14.57 8.80 -21.09
CA GLY A 216 -15.87 9.46 -21.16
C GLY A 216 -16.20 10.00 -22.55
N ARG A 217 -17.16 10.93 -22.60
CA ARG A 217 -17.74 11.50 -23.83
C ARG A 217 -16.91 12.67 -24.37
N VAL A 218 -15.59 12.51 -24.46
CA VAL A 218 -14.69 13.59 -24.90
C VAL A 218 -14.99 14.05 -26.34
N ALA A 219 -15.47 13.14 -27.19
CA ALA A 219 -15.89 13.48 -28.55
C ALA A 219 -17.15 14.39 -28.61
N ASP A 220 -17.96 14.40 -27.56
CA ASP A 220 -19.18 15.21 -27.46
C ASP A 220 -18.91 16.58 -26.80
N ALA A 221 -17.65 16.87 -26.44
CA ALA A 221 -17.28 18.07 -25.71
C ALA A 221 -17.41 19.32 -26.57
N VAL A 222 -18.07 20.34 -26.04
CA VAL A 222 -18.07 21.69 -26.66
C VAL A 222 -16.82 22.48 -26.25
N LYS A 223 -16.20 22.12 -25.12
CA LYS A 223 -14.97 22.73 -24.60
C LYS A 223 -14.10 21.69 -23.91
N ILE A 224 -12.78 21.80 -24.09
CA ILE A 224 -11.78 21.09 -23.27
C ILE A 224 -10.97 22.15 -22.53
N ILE A 225 -10.87 22.04 -21.21
CA ILE A 225 -10.14 23.00 -20.36
C ILE A 225 -8.94 22.36 -19.69
N ASP A 226 -7.86 23.14 -19.49
CA ASP A 226 -6.79 22.73 -18.58
C ASP A 226 -7.29 22.84 -17.13
N PRO A 227 -7.30 21.74 -16.35
CA PRO A 227 -7.84 21.77 -14.99
C PRO A 227 -7.03 22.61 -13.98
N ARG A 228 -5.85 23.11 -14.37
CA ARG A 228 -4.94 23.91 -13.50
C ARG A 228 -5.00 25.40 -13.77
N GLU A 229 -5.39 25.81 -14.98
CA GLU A 229 -5.37 27.22 -15.41
C GLU A 229 -6.77 27.80 -15.62
N GLU A 230 -7.74 26.98 -16.06
CA GLU A 230 -9.12 27.39 -16.40
C GLU A 230 -10.17 26.83 -15.43
#